data_AF-A0A7Y3IBT1-F1
#
_entry.id   AF-A0A7Y3IBT1-F1
#
_cell.length_a   1.000
_cell.length_b   1.000
_cell.length_c   1.000
_cell.angle_alpha   90.00
_cell.angle_beta   90.00
_cell.angle_gamma   90.00
#
_symmetry.space_group_name_H-M   'P 1'
#
loop_
_entity.id
_entity.type
_entity.pdbx_description
1 polymer ?
#
loop_
_entity_poly.entity_id
_entity_poly.type
_entity_poly.pdbx_seq_one_letter_code
_entity_poly.pdbx_strand_id
1 'polypeptide(L)'
;MAFARLWRLAPLILPILLFAFALPTGDILAQDEWDVTQARGETREIDFTTDEGTWLSVDISPDGGWIVFDLLGHIYRISAQGGDAERLTQASRVAVNYH
;
A
#
# COMPACT_ATOMS: atom_id res chain seq x y z
N MET A 1 11.14 18.22 -64.81
CA MET A 1 11.89 17.19 -64.06
C MET A 1 11.63 17.38 -62.57
N ALA A 2 10.79 16.56 -61.91
CA ALA A 2 10.75 16.38 -60.44
C ALA A 2 9.63 15.46 -59.91
N PHE A 3 8.62 15.05 -60.71
CA PHE A 3 7.43 14.38 -60.16
C PHE A 3 7.49 12.85 -59.99
N ALA A 4 8.55 12.18 -60.44
CA ALA A 4 8.60 10.70 -60.50
C ALA A 4 9.48 10.02 -59.44
N ARG A 5 9.83 10.71 -58.34
CA ARG A 5 10.75 10.16 -57.31
C ARG A 5 10.10 9.75 -56.00
N LEU A 6 8.82 10.05 -55.78
CA LEU A 6 8.18 9.81 -54.49
C LEU A 6 7.67 8.36 -54.31
N TRP A 7 7.48 7.60 -55.40
CA TRP A 7 6.92 6.25 -55.33
C TRP A 7 7.92 5.14 -55.00
N ARG A 8 9.24 5.40 -55.06
CA ARG A 8 10.29 4.39 -54.83
C ARG A 8 10.45 4.00 -53.35
N LEU A 9 9.80 4.70 -52.43
CA LEU A 9 9.85 4.44 -50.98
C LEU A 9 8.61 3.71 -50.45
N ALA A 10 7.59 3.48 -51.28
CA ALA A 10 6.35 2.80 -50.90
C ALA A 10 6.54 1.40 -50.27
N PRO A 11 7.47 0.52 -50.72
CA PRO A 11 7.63 -0.81 -50.11
C PRO A 11 8.37 -0.79 -48.76
N LEU A 12 8.97 0.35 -48.37
CA LEU A 12 9.63 0.54 -47.07
C LEU A 12 8.69 1.10 -45.99
N ILE A 13 7.60 1.75 -46.40
CA ILE A 13 6.62 2.37 -45.47
C ILE A 13 5.70 1.30 -44.85
N LEU A 14 5.37 0.25 -45.59
CA LEU A 14 4.49 -0.83 -45.14
C LEU A 14 5.06 -1.67 -43.96
N PRO A 15 6.33 -2.11 -43.95
CA PRO A 15 6.89 -2.82 -42.80
C PRO A 15 7.05 -1.93 -41.57
N ILE A 16 7.29 -0.62 -41.75
CA ILE A 16 7.37 0.35 -40.63
C ILE A 16 6.00 0.55 -39.97
N LEU A 17 4.93 0.64 -40.76
CA LEU A 17 3.55 0.70 -40.25
C LEU A 17 3.12 -0.60 -39.54
N LEU A 18 3.51 -1.77 -40.09
CA LEU A 18 3.26 -3.07 -39.45
C LEU A 18 4.03 -3.23 -38.13
N PHE A 19 5.27 -2.72 -38.05
CA PHE A 19 6.08 -2.77 -36.82
C PHE A 19 5.53 -1.82 -35.74
N ALA A 20 5.02 -0.65 -36.11
CA ALA A 20 4.41 0.31 -35.18
C ALA A 20 3.11 -0.22 -34.53
N PHE A 21 2.36 -1.10 -35.23
CA PHE A 21 1.12 -1.70 -34.71
C PHE A 21 1.36 -2.98 -33.89
N ALA A 22 2.55 -3.57 -33.98
CA ALA A 22 2.95 -4.78 -33.24
C ALA A 22 3.66 -4.46 -31.91
N LEU A 23 3.87 -3.19 -31.60
CA LEU A 23 4.35 -2.80 -30.28
C LEU A 23 3.25 -3.16 -29.28
N PRO A 24 3.54 -3.97 -28.23
CA PRO A 24 2.60 -4.14 -27.15
C PRO A 24 2.29 -2.75 -26.61
N THR A 25 1.02 -2.35 -26.66
CA THR A 25 0.49 -1.24 -25.88
C THR A 25 0.51 -1.66 -24.41
N GLY A 26 1.68 -2.03 -23.88
CA GLY A 26 1.88 -2.16 -22.46
C GLY A 26 1.58 -0.79 -21.88
N ASP A 27 0.68 -0.75 -20.89
CA ASP A 27 0.22 0.48 -20.26
C ASP A 27 1.41 1.30 -19.77
N ILE A 28 1.89 2.22 -20.61
CA ILE A 28 3.08 3.04 -20.35
C ILE A 28 2.85 4.07 -19.23
N LEU A 29 1.61 4.14 -18.70
CA LEU A 29 1.15 5.08 -17.69
C LEU A 29 0.24 4.42 -16.62
N ALA A 30 0.16 3.09 -16.52
CA ALA A 30 -0.54 2.49 -15.38
C ALA A 30 0.27 2.77 -14.11
N GLN A 31 0.07 3.95 -13.53
CA GLN A 31 0.43 4.21 -12.15
C GLN A 31 -0.49 3.33 -11.32
N ASP A 32 0.08 2.48 -10.48
CA ASP A 32 -0.67 1.83 -9.42
C ASP A 32 -1.48 2.91 -8.69
N GLU A 33 -2.76 2.62 -8.44
CA GLU A 33 -3.63 3.53 -7.70
C GLU A 33 -2.96 3.87 -6.37
N TRP A 34 -2.91 5.16 -6.03
CA TRP A 34 -2.24 5.63 -4.82
C TRP A 34 -2.94 5.08 -3.57
N ASP A 35 -2.44 3.95 -3.08
CA ASP A 35 -2.88 3.32 -1.85
C ASP A 35 -2.04 3.84 -0.67
N VAL A 36 -2.70 4.51 0.27
CA VAL A 36 -2.11 5.04 1.50
C VAL A 36 -1.89 3.98 2.57
N THR A 37 -2.48 2.79 2.42
CA THR A 37 -2.41 1.72 3.41
C THR A 37 -1.19 0.82 3.24
N GLN A 38 -0.50 0.92 2.10
CA GLN A 38 0.71 0.14 1.82
C GLN A 38 1.91 0.65 2.60
N ALA A 39 2.71 -0.28 3.10
CA ALA A 39 4.01 0.05 3.66
C ALA A 39 4.94 0.63 2.58
N ARG A 40 5.77 1.59 2.98
CA ARG A 40 6.76 2.21 2.08
C ARG A 40 8.14 2.14 2.72
N GLY A 41 9.15 1.82 1.91
CA GLY A 41 10.51 1.57 2.40
C GLY A 41 10.73 0.14 2.87
N GLU A 42 11.86 -0.11 3.52
CA GLU A 42 12.16 -1.41 4.10
C GLU A 42 11.30 -1.65 5.35
N THR A 43 10.66 -2.81 5.40
CA THR A 43 9.87 -3.25 6.54
C THR A 43 10.57 -4.38 7.25
N ARG A 44 10.24 -4.56 8.52
CA ARG A 44 10.64 -5.73 9.30
C ARG A 44 9.49 -6.17 10.17
N GLU A 45 9.45 -7.45 10.46
CA GLU A 45 8.54 -8.03 11.43
C GLU A 45 8.99 -7.68 12.84
N ILE A 46 8.03 -7.32 13.70
CA ILE A 46 8.26 -7.05 15.11
C ILE A 46 7.23 -7.86 15.89
N ASP A 47 7.69 -8.99 16.42
CA ASP A 47 6.97 -9.73 17.45
C ASP A 47 7.35 -9.16 18.82
N PHE A 48 6.36 -8.86 19.64
CA PHE A 48 6.58 -8.36 20.99
C PHE A 48 5.53 -8.91 21.95
N THR A 49 5.91 -8.98 23.21
CA THR A 49 5.03 -9.22 24.35
C THR A 49 5.43 -8.22 25.41
N THR A 50 4.46 -7.47 25.91
CA THR A 50 4.68 -6.44 26.91
C THR A 50 3.46 -6.35 27.82
N ASP A 51 3.71 -5.96 29.06
CA ASP A 51 2.73 -5.64 30.09
C ASP A 51 2.63 -4.12 30.33
N GLU A 52 3.59 -3.35 29.81
CA GLU A 52 3.64 -1.89 29.92
C GLU A 52 3.80 -1.19 28.55
N GLY A 53 3.39 0.08 28.52
CA GLY A 53 3.59 0.96 27.38
C GLY A 53 3.65 2.42 27.83
N THR A 54 4.41 3.23 27.11
CA THR A 54 4.57 4.67 27.41
C THR A 54 3.67 5.48 26.51
N TRP A 55 3.07 6.55 27.04
CA TRP A 55 2.23 7.51 26.28
C TRP A 55 0.99 6.88 25.62
N LEU A 56 0.34 5.95 26.30
CA LEU A 56 -0.90 5.34 25.81
C LEU A 56 -2.09 6.29 26.03
N SER A 57 -2.94 6.43 25.03
CA SER A 57 -4.31 6.95 25.21
C SER A 57 -5.19 5.79 25.66
N VAL A 58 -5.89 5.95 26.78
CA VAL A 58 -6.67 4.87 27.41
C VAL A 58 -8.10 5.34 27.67
N ASP A 59 -9.07 4.47 27.38
CA ASP A 59 -10.48 4.67 27.69
C ASP A 59 -11.14 3.37 28.20
N ILE A 60 -12.30 3.48 28.83
CA ILE A 60 -13.06 2.37 29.41
C ILE A 60 -14.47 2.29 28.80
N SER A 61 -14.95 1.07 28.54
CA SER A 61 -16.30 0.87 28.01
C SER A 61 -17.38 1.32 29.02
N PRO A 62 -18.58 1.75 28.56
CA PRO A 62 -19.63 2.24 29.45
C PRO A 62 -20.09 1.24 30.53
N ASP A 63 -20.01 -0.06 30.24
CA ASP A 63 -20.29 -1.15 31.17
C ASP A 63 -19.11 -1.51 32.08
N GLY A 64 -17.95 -0.89 31.88
CA GLY A 64 -16.72 -1.13 32.64
C GLY A 64 -16.04 -2.47 32.34
N GLY A 65 -16.51 -3.23 31.34
CA GLY A 65 -15.98 -4.55 31.03
C GLY A 65 -14.64 -4.53 30.32
N TRP A 66 -14.34 -3.45 29.58
CA TRP A 66 -13.20 -3.38 28.68
C TRP A 66 -12.40 -2.10 28.86
N ILE A 67 -11.08 -2.23 28.81
CA ILE A 67 -10.15 -1.12 28.64
C ILE A 67 -9.67 -1.14 27.18
N VAL A 68 -9.67 0.01 26.53
CA VAL A 68 -9.23 0.19 25.15
C VAL A 68 -8.06 1.17 25.14
N PHE A 69 -7.01 0.87 24.36
CA PHE A 69 -5.81 1.69 24.30
C PHE A 69 -5.10 1.58 22.96
N ASP A 70 -4.27 2.57 22.61
CA ASP A 70 -3.40 2.53 21.44
C ASP A 70 -1.99 1.99 21.78
N LEU A 71 -1.38 1.21 20.88
CA LEU A 71 0.01 0.77 20.98
C LEU A 71 0.60 0.46 19.58
N LEU A 72 1.75 1.06 19.24
CA LEU A 72 2.42 0.90 17.94
C LEU A 72 1.51 1.16 16.72
N GLY A 73 0.60 2.13 16.83
CA GLY A 73 -0.32 2.51 15.76
C GLY A 73 -1.56 1.62 15.63
N HIS A 74 -1.77 0.69 16.57
CA HIS A 74 -2.95 -0.17 16.61
C HIS A 74 -3.79 0.08 17.85
N ILE A 75 -5.09 -0.18 17.76
CA ILE A 75 -6.00 -0.16 18.89
C ILE A 75 -6.11 -1.57 19.45
N TYR A 76 -6.00 -1.69 20.77
CA TYR A 76 -6.15 -2.93 21.51
C TYR A 76 -7.30 -2.79 22.50
N ARG A 77 -7.87 -3.93 22.89
CA ARG A 77 -8.72 -4.04 24.07
C ARG A 77 -8.24 -5.13 25.00
N ILE A 78 -8.49 -4.95 26.29
CA ILE A 78 -8.26 -5.95 27.33
C ILE A 78 -9.46 -5.94 28.27
N SER A 79 -9.79 -7.07 28.90
CA SER A 79 -10.79 -7.07 29.97
C SER A 79 -10.32 -6.13 31.08
N ALA A 80 -11.25 -5.41 31.71
CA ALA A 80 -10.94 -4.59 32.88
C ALA A 80 -10.47 -5.43 34.09
N GLN A 81 -10.66 -6.75 34.05
CA GLN A 81 -10.09 -7.69 35.02
C GLN A 81 -8.65 -8.11 34.68
N GLY A 82 -8.10 -7.66 33.55
CA GLY A 82 -6.80 -8.05 33.02
C GLY A 82 -6.88 -9.26 32.08
N GLY A 83 -5.72 -9.82 31.76
CA GLY A 83 -5.58 -10.96 30.83
C GLY A 83 -4.87 -10.57 29.53
N ASP A 84 -5.15 -11.30 28.46
CA ASP A 84 -4.52 -11.05 27.16
C ASP A 84 -5.22 -9.93 26.40
N ALA A 85 -4.44 -9.02 25.84
CA ALA A 85 -4.95 -7.96 24.99
C ALA A 85 -5.25 -8.47 23.57
N GLU A 86 -6.37 -8.03 23.01
CA GLU A 86 -6.78 -8.30 21.64
C GLU A 86 -6.57 -7.06 20.76
N ARG A 87 -5.88 -7.21 19.63
CA ARG A 87 -5.67 -6.15 18.64
C ARG A 87 -6.90 -5.98 17.74
N LEU A 88 -7.53 -4.82 17.78
CA LEU A 88 -8.77 -4.49 17.05
C LEU A 88 -8.53 -3.94 15.64
N THR A 89 -7.40 -3.29 15.36
CA THR A 89 -7.12 -2.71 14.05
C THR A 89 -5.93 -3.41 13.38
N GLN A 90 -6.13 -4.00 12.20
CA GLN A 90 -5.06 -4.71 11.45
C GLN A 90 -5.09 -4.52 9.93
N ALA A 91 -5.96 -3.65 9.41
CA ALA A 91 -6.23 -3.61 7.97
C ALA A 91 -4.98 -3.33 7.11
N SER A 92 -4.11 -2.40 7.54
CA SER A 92 -2.87 -2.07 6.81
C SER A 92 -1.73 -3.06 7.05
N ARG A 93 -1.77 -3.87 8.13
CA ARG A 93 -0.63 -4.66 8.64
C ARG A 93 0.66 -3.86 8.92
N VAL A 94 0.60 -2.53 8.89
CA VAL A 94 1.74 -1.67 9.17
C VAL A 94 1.62 -1.13 10.59
N ALA A 95 2.57 -1.51 11.44
CA ALA A 95 2.78 -0.90 12.74
C ALA A 95 3.78 0.26 12.57
N VAL A 96 3.38 1.47 12.93
CA VAL A 96 4.24 2.65 12.92
C VAL A 96 4.14 3.32 14.28
N ASN A 97 5.29 3.52 14.91
CA ASN A 97 5.37 4.36 16.09
C ASN A 97 5.73 5.76 15.62
N TYR A 98 4.79 6.70 15.70
CA TYR A 98 5.02 8.09 15.34
C TYR A 98 5.57 8.83 16.56
N HIS A 99 6.90 8.92 16.67
CA HIS A 99 7.56 9.84 17.60
C HIS A 99 8.86 10.37 16.99
#